data_AF-A0A564ZJR6-F1
#
_entry.id   AF-A0A564ZJR6-F1
#
_cell.length_a   1.000
_cell.length_b   1.000
_cell.length_c   1.000
_cell.angle_alpha   90.00
_cell.angle_beta   90.00
_cell.angle_gamma   90.00
#
_symmetry.space_group_name_H-M   'P 1'
#
loop_
_entity.id
_entity.type
_entity.pdbx_description
1 polymer ?
#
loop_
_entity_poly.entity_id
_entity_poly.type
_entity_poly.pdbx_seq_one_letter_code
_entity_poly.pdbx_strand_id
1 'polypeptide(L)'
;MTHRINSITAKISSQNTEQLKAALAEVLTLADLTSEEKRELAAAVSTTFYRDHAGDEALAQLIDQGESVLASMGPEVAEWVIEQLVEADAESAEHFAGALGQIGAPVVDLLRSWFDTSRSDDYARINLLLAAGRFTDPAIARILPEVLRCAESGNKQVKSAAFYCVGRIFNRIPPETISDANRSTLFDTLFAGLADPSPLVRRHAVRAIGKGVRNSYFTPEQVEKSHNAFRTILGMDQFDWDNAFIVRSEAEYQLHFCQHGLDASENLPKGRYYQDFSILEKRELCANTYYFKVNAPLLAKKIQAGQFIIMRPNYDSERIPLSIAGWDRDKGYIEIVIMAAGRTSTEATQKNVGDRFQDVVGPLGQRSHVAKYEGACVVLGGGYGTGAVIPTARDLRALGNKVYGVVGARTKDLLILVDELKAVCDEVFVTTNDGSVGIQGFVTHALEAIMAREKVSMTLAVGPVPMMMAVARMTEGKGIEAWVSLNAIMVDGTGMCGACRVTVGGKTRFACYHGPDFNAHQVDFNELMKRQQMFVEQEKIAFQAMQR
;
A
#
# COMPACT_ATOMS: atom_id res chain seq x y z
N MET A 1 -17.14 17.04 44.21
CA MET A 1 -16.30 16.42 43.17
C MET A 1 -17.12 16.06 41.93
N THR A 2 -18.25 15.36 42.06
CA THR A 2 -19.17 14.97 40.98
C THR A 2 -19.53 16.07 39.96
N HIS A 3 -19.91 17.29 40.40
CA HIS A 3 -20.21 18.38 39.46
C HIS A 3 -18.99 18.78 38.61
N ARG A 4 -17.78 18.70 39.18
CA ARG A 4 -16.53 19.01 38.48
C ARG A 4 -16.20 17.93 37.44
N ILE A 5 -16.39 16.66 37.80
CA ILE A 5 -16.22 15.51 36.88
C ILE A 5 -17.19 15.62 35.71
N ASN A 6 -18.48 15.85 35.98
CA ASN A 6 -19.49 16.06 34.92
C ASN A 6 -19.11 17.21 33.96
N SER A 7 -18.56 18.29 34.50
CA SER A 7 -18.08 19.41 33.68
C SER A 7 -16.88 19.03 32.81
N ILE A 8 -15.92 18.28 33.36
CA ILE A 8 -14.75 17.79 32.62
C ILE A 8 -15.18 16.82 31.52
N THR A 9 -16.02 15.83 31.84
CA THR A 9 -16.57 14.86 30.87
C THR A 9 -17.28 15.56 29.72
N ALA A 10 -18.08 16.60 29.99
CA ALA A 10 -18.74 17.39 28.94
C ALA A 10 -17.74 18.11 28.03
N LYS A 11 -16.65 18.66 28.58
CA LYS A 11 -15.59 19.30 27.78
C LYS A 11 -14.81 18.29 26.94
N ILE A 12 -14.52 17.09 27.48
CA ILE A 12 -13.86 16.01 26.75
C ILE A 12 -14.71 15.61 25.54
N SER A 13 -16.03 15.42 25.73
CA SER A 13 -16.97 15.07 24.66
C SER A 13 -17.21 16.19 23.63
N SER A 14 -16.67 17.39 23.84
CA SER A 14 -16.80 18.49 22.87
C SER A 14 -15.95 18.24 21.61
N GLN A 15 -16.40 18.79 20.47
CA GLN A 15 -15.61 18.83 19.23
C GLN A 15 -14.57 19.96 19.23
N ASN A 16 -14.46 20.73 20.31
CA ASN A 16 -13.53 21.85 20.41
C ASN A 16 -12.20 21.38 20.99
N THR A 17 -11.13 21.41 20.19
CA THR A 17 -9.78 20.92 20.57
C THR A 17 -9.19 21.68 21.75
N GLU A 18 -9.43 23.00 21.87
CA GLU A 18 -8.97 23.78 23.03
C GLU A 18 -9.71 23.40 24.32
N GLN A 19 -11.01 23.11 24.23
CA GLN A 19 -11.78 22.60 25.37
C GLN A 19 -11.31 21.21 25.78
N LEU A 20 -11.05 20.33 24.81
CA LEU A 20 -10.49 19.00 25.07
C LEU A 20 -9.13 19.10 25.77
N LYS A 21 -8.22 19.93 25.22
CA LYS A 21 -6.90 20.19 25.79
C LYS A 21 -6.97 20.67 27.24
N ALA A 22 -7.82 21.66 27.50
CA ALA A 22 -8.03 22.19 28.84
C ALA A 22 -8.60 21.12 29.79
N ALA A 23 -9.52 20.28 29.31
CA ALA A 23 -10.12 19.22 30.10
C ALA A 23 -9.11 18.13 30.48
N LEU A 24 -8.30 17.66 29.52
CA LEU A 24 -7.24 16.67 29.78
C LEU A 24 -6.21 17.20 30.79
N ALA A 25 -5.82 18.47 30.66
CA ALA A 25 -4.95 19.12 31.65
C ALA A 25 -5.61 19.22 33.02
N GLU A 26 -6.92 19.51 33.08
CA GLU A 26 -7.68 19.60 34.33
C GLU A 26 -7.72 18.24 35.07
N VAL A 27 -7.89 17.12 34.36
CA VAL A 27 -7.88 15.76 34.97
C VAL A 27 -6.59 15.49 35.74
N LEU A 28 -5.44 15.87 35.18
CA LEU A 28 -4.13 15.68 35.82
C LEU A 28 -3.95 16.48 37.12
N THR A 29 -4.78 17.51 37.35
CA THR A 29 -4.74 18.32 38.58
C THR A 29 -5.63 17.76 39.70
N LEU A 30 -6.44 16.74 39.41
CA LEU A 30 -7.32 16.13 40.39
C LEU A 30 -6.53 15.19 41.32
N ALA A 31 -6.73 15.35 42.62
CA ALA A 31 -6.19 14.48 43.66
C ALA A 31 -7.34 13.85 44.47
N ASP A 32 -7.03 12.78 45.20
CA ASP A 32 -7.95 12.10 46.12
C ASP A 32 -9.26 11.60 45.49
N LEU A 33 -9.18 11.17 44.22
CA LEU A 33 -10.32 10.58 43.49
C LEU A 33 -10.62 9.18 44.01
N THR A 34 -11.91 8.89 44.21
CA THR A 34 -12.40 7.53 44.47
C THR A 34 -12.24 6.64 43.22
N SER A 35 -12.27 5.32 43.40
CA SER A 35 -12.17 4.37 42.28
C SER A 35 -13.31 4.54 41.26
N GLU A 36 -14.51 4.93 41.71
CA GLU A 36 -15.66 5.20 40.83
C GLU A 36 -15.42 6.46 39.98
N GLU A 37 -14.93 7.53 40.61
CA GLU A 37 -14.60 8.78 39.91
C GLU A 37 -13.45 8.60 38.91
N LYS A 38 -12.43 7.81 39.25
CA LYS A 38 -11.36 7.43 38.31
C LYS A 38 -11.93 6.68 37.10
N ARG A 39 -12.84 5.72 37.32
CA ARG A 39 -13.49 4.96 36.23
C ARG A 39 -14.34 5.87 35.34
N GLU A 40 -15.09 6.80 35.91
CA GLU A 40 -15.90 7.75 35.15
C GLU A 40 -15.03 8.65 34.25
N LEU A 41 -13.92 9.18 34.80
CA LEU A 41 -12.97 9.98 34.03
C LEU A 41 -12.23 9.14 32.98
N ALA A 42 -11.87 7.90 33.29
CA ALA A 42 -11.25 6.97 32.34
C ALA A 42 -12.17 6.72 31.13
N ALA A 43 -13.47 6.49 31.38
CA ALA A 43 -14.49 6.32 30.35
C ALA A 43 -14.65 7.58 29.50
N ALA A 44 -14.62 8.76 30.11
CA ALA A 44 -14.67 10.01 29.36
C ALA A 44 -13.45 10.17 28.44
N VAL A 45 -12.24 10.01 29.00
CA VAL A 45 -10.98 10.15 28.26
C VAL A 45 -10.89 9.15 27.11
N SER A 46 -11.31 7.89 27.31
CA SER A 46 -11.21 6.86 26.26
C SER A 46 -12.06 7.16 25.02
N THR A 47 -13.13 7.96 25.14
CA THR A 47 -13.91 8.39 23.96
C THR A 47 -13.08 9.17 22.94
N THR A 48 -11.95 9.75 23.38
CA THR A 48 -11.03 10.46 22.49
C THR A 48 -10.32 9.51 21.53
N PHE A 49 -10.09 8.26 21.91
CA PHE A 49 -9.36 7.26 21.12
C PHE A 49 -10.14 6.82 19.87
N TYR A 50 -11.46 7.02 19.86
CA TYR A 50 -12.35 6.69 18.74
C TYR A 50 -12.57 7.87 17.79
N ARG A 51 -11.83 8.97 17.94
CA ARG A 51 -11.94 10.14 17.06
C ARG A 51 -11.06 9.97 15.84
N ASP A 52 -11.68 10.10 14.67
CA ASP A 52 -10.96 10.21 13.40
C ASP A 52 -10.14 11.52 13.41
N HIS A 53 -8.83 11.36 13.37
CA HIS A 53 -7.85 12.45 13.40
C HIS A 53 -6.99 12.46 12.12
N ALA A 54 -7.45 11.81 11.04
CA ALA A 54 -6.76 11.81 9.76
C ALA A 54 -6.54 13.25 9.25
N GLY A 55 -5.28 13.67 9.22
CA GLY A 55 -4.87 15.01 8.80
C GLY A 55 -5.00 16.11 9.87
N ASP A 56 -5.33 15.77 11.12
CA ASP A 56 -5.39 16.70 12.26
C ASP A 56 -4.32 16.35 13.31
N GLU A 57 -3.12 16.90 13.12
CA GLU A 57 -1.97 16.66 14.01
C GLU A 57 -2.22 17.18 15.43
N ALA A 58 -3.01 18.24 15.60
CA ALA A 58 -3.34 18.78 16.91
C ALA A 58 -4.24 17.81 17.69
N LEU A 59 -5.25 17.24 17.03
CA LEU A 59 -6.10 16.21 17.63
C LEU A 59 -5.30 14.95 17.96
N ALA A 60 -4.40 14.50 17.06
CA ALA A 60 -3.53 13.35 17.31
C ALA A 60 -2.70 13.52 18.59
N GLN A 61 -2.09 14.69 18.80
CA GLN A 61 -1.34 15.00 20.02
C GLN A 61 -2.22 15.00 21.27
N LEU A 62 -3.49 15.41 21.17
CA LEU A 62 -4.43 15.37 22.28
C LEU A 62 -4.87 13.94 22.62
N ILE A 63 -4.99 13.07 21.62
CA ILE A 63 -5.28 11.64 21.83
C ILE A 63 -4.10 10.98 22.59
N ASP A 64 -2.85 11.26 22.19
CA ASP A 64 -1.65 10.81 22.90
C ASP A 64 -1.58 11.37 24.34
N GLN A 65 -2.00 12.62 24.54
CA GLN A 65 -2.16 13.18 25.88
C GLN A 65 -3.23 12.41 26.68
N GLY A 66 -4.35 12.03 26.05
CA GLY A 66 -5.39 11.19 26.64
C GLY A 66 -4.86 9.84 27.12
N GLU A 67 -3.99 9.19 26.35
CA GLU A 67 -3.28 7.97 26.77
C GLU A 67 -2.51 8.18 28.08
N SER A 68 -1.75 9.27 28.16
CA SER A 68 -0.94 9.62 29.34
C SER A 68 -1.81 9.96 30.56
N VAL A 69 -2.94 10.64 30.33
CA VAL A 69 -3.93 10.93 31.38
C VAL A 69 -4.53 9.63 31.92
N LEU A 70 -4.93 8.71 31.05
CA LEU A 70 -5.48 7.42 31.46
C LEU A 70 -4.47 6.61 32.28
N ALA A 71 -3.20 6.60 31.86
CA ALA A 71 -2.12 5.94 32.61
C ALA A 71 -1.90 6.54 34.01
N SER A 72 -2.01 7.86 34.14
CA SER A 72 -1.81 8.58 35.42
C SER A 72 -2.83 8.19 36.51
N MET A 73 -3.96 7.59 36.13
CA MET A 73 -4.99 7.13 37.06
C MET A 73 -4.55 5.88 37.86
N GLY A 74 -3.49 5.20 37.43
CA GLY A 74 -2.87 4.10 38.15
C GLY A 74 -3.52 2.73 37.90
N PRO A 75 -3.07 1.68 38.61
CA PRO A 75 -3.57 0.32 38.46
C PRO A 75 -5.06 0.15 38.78
N GLU A 76 -5.69 1.09 39.48
CA GLU A 76 -7.10 1.03 39.89
C GLU A 76 -8.08 1.04 38.71
N VAL A 77 -7.68 1.59 37.56
CA VAL A 77 -8.48 1.57 36.33
C VAL A 77 -8.09 0.44 35.39
N ALA A 78 -7.03 -0.30 35.66
CA ALA A 78 -6.42 -1.23 34.69
C ALA A 78 -7.35 -2.37 34.27
N GLU A 79 -8.17 -2.89 35.19
CA GLU A 79 -9.15 -3.93 34.86
C GLU A 79 -10.15 -3.44 33.82
N TRP A 80 -10.72 -2.25 34.05
CA TRP A 80 -11.63 -1.62 33.11
C TRP A 80 -10.94 -1.27 31.79
N VAL A 81 -9.68 -0.80 31.82
CA VAL A 81 -8.90 -0.53 30.60
C VAL A 81 -8.70 -1.81 29.78
N ILE A 82 -8.44 -2.95 30.42
CA ILE A 82 -8.30 -4.22 29.70
C ILE A 82 -9.66 -4.68 29.13
N GLU A 83 -10.76 -4.50 29.86
CA GLU A 83 -12.11 -4.77 29.33
C GLU A 83 -12.39 -3.97 28.05
N GLN A 84 -11.99 -2.69 28.00
CA GLN A 84 -12.13 -1.89 26.78
C GLN A 84 -11.16 -2.34 25.68
N LEU A 85 -9.91 -2.65 26.05
CA LEU A 85 -8.87 -3.09 25.11
C LEU A 85 -9.29 -4.34 24.32
N VAL A 86 -9.90 -5.33 24.97
CA VAL A 86 -10.23 -6.60 24.28
C VAL A 86 -11.36 -6.46 23.27
N GLU A 87 -12.19 -5.42 23.39
CA GLU A 87 -13.30 -5.11 22.46
C GLU A 87 -12.98 -3.97 21.47
N ALA A 88 -11.92 -3.20 21.74
CA ALA A 88 -11.54 -2.03 20.93
C ALA A 88 -11.14 -2.41 19.50
N ASP A 89 -11.43 -1.53 18.54
CA ASP A 89 -10.87 -1.60 17.19
C ASP A 89 -9.35 -1.42 17.21
N ALA A 90 -8.68 -1.72 16.09
CA ALA A 90 -7.22 -1.76 16.04
C ALA A 90 -6.53 -0.43 16.37
N GLU A 91 -7.15 0.71 16.07
CA GLU A 91 -6.57 2.03 16.31
C GLU A 91 -6.72 2.41 17.78
N SER A 92 -7.94 2.30 18.30
CA SER A 92 -8.24 2.54 19.71
C SER A 92 -7.46 1.61 20.66
N ALA A 93 -7.30 0.34 20.26
CA ALA A 93 -6.56 -0.66 21.04
C ALA A 93 -5.09 -0.25 21.27
N GLU A 94 -4.45 0.46 20.33
CA GLU A 94 -3.06 0.91 20.48
C GLU A 94 -2.91 1.94 21.61
N HIS A 95 -3.91 2.79 21.84
CA HIS A 95 -3.92 3.77 22.93
C HIS A 95 -4.20 3.13 24.29
N PHE A 96 -5.17 2.22 24.38
CA PHE A 96 -5.38 1.45 25.62
C PHE A 96 -4.15 0.60 25.99
N ALA A 97 -3.54 -0.04 24.99
CA ALA A 97 -2.28 -0.77 25.13
C ALA A 97 -1.13 0.13 25.61
N GLY A 98 -1.03 1.34 25.07
CA GLY A 98 -0.05 2.36 25.49
C GLY A 98 -0.23 2.76 26.95
N ALA A 99 -1.47 3.07 27.36
CA ALA A 99 -1.79 3.43 28.75
C ALA A 99 -1.40 2.31 29.74
N LEU A 100 -1.72 1.04 29.44
CA LEU A 100 -1.30 -0.09 30.27
C LEU A 100 0.22 -0.23 30.37
N GLY A 101 0.92 -0.03 29.24
CA GLY A 101 2.38 -0.05 29.20
C GLY A 101 3.02 1.05 30.07
N GLN A 102 2.39 2.23 30.12
CA GLN A 102 2.81 3.35 30.98
C GLN A 102 2.52 3.09 32.48
N ILE A 103 1.42 2.40 32.82
CA ILE A 103 1.15 2.00 34.23
C ILE A 103 2.24 1.02 34.73
N GLY A 104 2.70 0.11 33.87
CA GLY A 104 3.90 -0.70 34.12
C GLY A 104 3.67 -1.91 35.05
N ALA A 105 4.66 -2.24 35.88
CA ALA A 105 4.69 -3.49 36.67
C ALA A 105 3.39 -3.87 37.41
N PRO A 106 2.62 -2.94 38.04
CA PRO A 106 1.44 -3.29 38.82
C PRO A 106 0.33 -4.02 38.04
N VAL A 107 0.27 -3.86 36.71
CA VAL A 107 -0.81 -4.43 35.89
C VAL A 107 -0.42 -5.72 35.17
N VAL A 108 0.84 -6.17 35.30
CA VAL A 108 1.34 -7.33 34.56
C VAL A 108 0.63 -8.63 34.95
N ASP A 109 0.38 -8.84 36.25
CA ASP A 109 -0.27 -10.08 36.70
C ASP A 109 -1.76 -10.10 36.35
N LEU A 110 -2.39 -8.92 36.30
CA LEU A 110 -3.76 -8.74 35.78
C LEU A 110 -3.80 -9.02 34.27
N LEU A 111 -2.87 -8.49 33.49
CA LEU A 111 -2.76 -8.79 32.06
C LEU A 111 -2.61 -10.30 31.83
N ARG A 112 -1.82 -10.98 32.67
CA ARG A 112 -1.65 -12.44 32.63
C ARG A 112 -2.95 -13.19 32.89
N SER A 113 -3.76 -12.78 33.87
CA SER A 113 -5.06 -13.45 34.12
C SER A 113 -6.02 -13.30 32.95
N TRP A 114 -5.96 -12.17 32.23
CA TRP A 114 -6.78 -11.95 31.04
C TRP A 114 -6.40 -12.85 29.86
N PHE A 115 -5.12 -13.20 29.70
CA PHE A 115 -4.74 -14.22 28.73
C PHE A 115 -5.36 -15.60 29.02
N ASP A 116 -5.60 -15.91 30.29
CA ASP A 116 -6.21 -17.18 30.68
C ASP A 116 -7.75 -17.18 30.53
N THR A 117 -8.41 -16.06 30.76
CA THR A 117 -9.86 -15.93 30.55
C THR A 117 -10.21 -15.83 29.07
N SER A 118 -9.36 -15.19 28.25
CA SER A 118 -9.58 -15.00 26.81
C SER A 118 -9.02 -16.12 25.93
N ARG A 119 -8.78 -17.33 26.47
CA ARG A 119 -8.10 -18.43 25.73
C ARG A 119 -8.77 -18.81 24.41
N SER A 120 -10.10 -18.75 24.34
CA SER A 120 -10.89 -19.06 23.14
C SER A 120 -11.16 -17.85 22.24
N ASP A 121 -10.76 -16.65 22.65
CA ASP A 121 -11.00 -15.41 21.92
C ASP A 121 -9.70 -14.93 21.28
N ASP A 122 -9.56 -15.24 19.99
CA ASP A 122 -8.38 -14.86 19.23
C ASP A 122 -8.24 -13.34 19.07
N TYR A 123 -9.34 -12.57 19.06
CA TYR A 123 -9.31 -11.12 18.91
C TYR A 123 -8.78 -10.47 20.19
N ALA A 124 -9.37 -10.83 21.34
CA ALA A 124 -8.90 -10.38 22.65
C ALA A 124 -7.43 -10.71 22.88
N ARG A 125 -6.99 -11.93 22.52
CA ARG A 125 -5.58 -12.36 22.65
C ARG A 125 -4.65 -11.50 21.81
N ILE A 126 -5.04 -11.11 20.60
CA ILE A 126 -4.23 -10.21 19.76
C ILE A 126 -4.05 -8.87 20.46
N ASN A 127 -5.12 -8.27 20.99
CA ASN A 127 -5.06 -6.98 21.67
C ASN A 127 -4.23 -7.07 22.98
N LEU A 128 -4.34 -8.15 23.74
CA LEU A 128 -3.49 -8.40 24.91
C LEU A 128 -2.01 -8.52 24.53
N LEU A 129 -1.68 -9.16 23.41
CA LEU A 129 -0.30 -9.24 22.88
C LEU A 129 0.24 -7.87 22.43
N LEU A 130 -0.62 -7.02 21.87
CA LEU A 130 -0.28 -5.63 21.54
C LEU A 130 0.05 -4.83 22.80
N ALA A 131 -0.81 -4.91 23.82
CA ALA A 131 -0.60 -4.29 25.14
C ALA A 131 0.68 -4.77 25.80
N ALA A 132 0.88 -6.08 25.90
CA ALA A 132 2.12 -6.68 26.37
C ALA A 132 3.37 -6.12 25.68
N GLY A 133 3.28 -5.91 24.37
CA GLY A 133 4.37 -5.35 23.59
C GLY A 133 4.74 -3.94 24.01
N ARG A 134 3.84 -3.14 24.61
CA ARG A 134 4.02 -1.70 24.95
C ARG A 134 4.83 -1.45 26.23
N PHE A 135 4.98 -2.44 27.10
CA PHE A 135 5.67 -2.28 28.38
C PHE A 135 7.18 -2.07 28.20
N THR A 136 7.74 -1.20 29.03
CA THR A 136 9.20 -0.99 29.20
C THR A 136 9.71 -1.54 30.54
N ASP A 137 8.81 -1.93 31.44
CA ASP A 137 9.15 -2.52 32.73
C ASP A 137 9.53 -4.01 32.59
N PRO A 138 10.70 -4.45 33.12
CA PRO A 138 11.13 -5.85 33.12
C PRO A 138 10.12 -6.87 33.66
N ALA A 139 9.20 -6.45 34.53
CA ALA A 139 8.12 -7.27 35.05
C ALA A 139 7.33 -7.98 33.94
N ILE A 140 7.23 -7.38 32.76
CA ILE A 140 6.52 -7.98 31.61
C ILE A 140 7.10 -9.33 31.19
N ALA A 141 8.35 -9.67 31.53
CA ALA A 141 8.88 -11.01 31.28
C ALA A 141 8.04 -12.15 31.93
N ARG A 142 7.19 -11.83 32.93
CA ARG A 142 6.29 -12.81 33.56
C ARG A 142 5.17 -13.34 32.65
N ILE A 143 4.86 -12.66 31.53
CA ILE A 143 3.82 -13.10 30.58
C ILE A 143 4.36 -13.98 29.44
N LEU A 144 5.68 -14.24 29.40
CA LEU A 144 6.28 -15.04 28.34
C LEU A 144 5.63 -16.42 28.16
N PRO A 145 5.18 -17.15 29.22
CA PRO A 145 4.43 -18.39 29.03
C PRO A 145 3.16 -18.20 28.20
N GLU A 146 2.39 -17.13 28.44
CA GLU A 146 1.18 -16.79 27.69
C GLU A 146 1.49 -16.44 26.23
N VAL A 147 2.58 -15.68 26.01
CA VAL A 147 3.05 -15.32 24.67
C VAL A 147 3.48 -16.57 23.88
N LEU A 148 4.22 -17.49 24.51
CA LEU A 148 4.64 -18.76 23.90
C LEU A 148 3.44 -19.65 23.57
N ARG A 149 2.43 -19.75 24.45
CA ARG A 149 1.17 -20.44 24.13
C ARG A 149 0.47 -19.81 22.91
N CYS A 150 0.53 -18.49 22.76
CA CYS A 150 -0.02 -17.80 21.60
C CYS A 150 0.80 -18.04 20.31
N ALA A 151 2.13 -18.18 20.42
CA ALA A 151 3.00 -18.55 19.30
C ALA A 151 2.72 -19.97 18.78
N GLU A 152 2.20 -20.87 19.61
CA GLU A 152 1.79 -22.22 19.21
C GLU A 152 0.36 -22.29 18.65
N SER A 153 -0.37 -21.16 18.61
CA SER A 153 -1.75 -21.12 18.14
C SER A 153 -1.90 -21.60 16.69
N GLY A 154 -2.98 -22.33 16.41
CA GLY A 154 -3.39 -22.66 15.04
C GLY A 154 -3.86 -21.42 14.25
N ASN A 155 -4.21 -20.33 14.94
CA ASN A 155 -4.58 -19.07 14.32
C ASN A 155 -3.32 -18.27 13.94
N LYS A 156 -3.13 -18.03 12.62
CA LYS A 156 -1.97 -17.32 12.09
C LYS A 156 -1.86 -15.87 12.56
N GLN A 157 -2.97 -15.18 12.84
CA GLN A 157 -2.97 -13.80 13.33
C GLN A 157 -2.49 -13.75 14.78
N VAL A 158 -2.99 -14.64 15.64
CA VAL A 158 -2.53 -14.77 17.04
C VAL A 158 -1.05 -15.11 17.09
N LYS A 159 -0.61 -16.11 16.31
CA LYS A 159 0.80 -16.50 16.21
C LYS A 159 1.69 -15.34 15.74
N SER A 160 1.25 -14.64 14.69
CA SER A 160 1.93 -13.44 14.18
C SER A 160 2.02 -12.34 15.23
N ALA A 161 0.94 -12.08 15.99
CA ALA A 161 0.91 -11.10 17.06
C ALA A 161 1.86 -11.50 18.21
N ALA A 162 1.98 -12.80 18.52
CA ALA A 162 2.90 -13.30 19.53
C ALA A 162 4.36 -13.04 19.13
N PHE A 163 4.74 -13.34 17.89
CA PHE A 163 6.09 -13.04 17.38
C PHE A 163 6.37 -11.54 17.35
N TYR A 164 5.37 -10.74 16.95
CA TYR A 164 5.48 -9.29 17.01
C TYR A 164 5.71 -8.80 18.45
N CYS A 165 4.96 -9.33 19.43
CA CYS A 165 5.09 -9.03 20.85
C CYS A 165 6.49 -9.38 21.37
N VAL A 166 7.01 -10.58 21.10
CA VAL A 166 8.39 -10.99 21.46
C VAL A 166 9.41 -9.99 20.91
N GLY A 167 9.30 -9.64 19.63
CA GLY A 167 10.18 -8.64 19.03
C GLY A 167 10.04 -7.25 19.68
N ARG A 168 8.88 -6.86 20.21
CA ARG A 168 8.72 -5.59 20.94
C ARG A 168 9.38 -5.66 22.31
N ILE A 169 9.22 -6.78 23.03
CA ILE A 169 9.89 -7.05 24.31
C ILE A 169 11.42 -6.94 24.15
N PHE A 170 12.00 -7.59 23.13
CA PHE A 170 13.45 -7.52 22.87
C PHE A 170 13.98 -6.10 22.64
N ASN A 171 13.14 -5.17 22.19
CA ASN A 171 13.55 -3.79 21.96
C ASN A 171 13.37 -2.89 23.19
N ARG A 172 12.67 -3.35 24.23
CA ARG A 172 12.14 -2.48 25.29
C ARG A 172 12.65 -2.82 26.68
N ILE A 173 12.96 -4.08 26.94
CA ILE A 173 13.55 -4.49 28.23
C ILE A 173 14.97 -5.02 28.00
N PRO A 174 15.85 -5.02 29.02
CA PRO A 174 17.19 -5.58 28.88
C PRO A 174 17.20 -7.12 28.80
N PRO A 175 18.16 -7.75 28.09
CA PRO A 175 18.21 -9.21 27.95
C PRO A 175 18.44 -9.97 29.27
N GLU A 176 19.15 -9.36 30.24
CA GLU A 176 19.43 -9.93 31.56
C GLU A 176 18.18 -10.17 32.41
N THR A 177 17.05 -9.55 32.05
CA THR A 177 15.77 -9.71 32.78
C THR A 177 15.01 -10.97 32.36
N ILE A 178 15.45 -11.65 31.30
CA ILE A 178 14.90 -12.92 30.84
C ILE A 178 15.96 -14.00 31.04
N SER A 179 15.60 -15.11 31.71
CA SER A 179 16.55 -16.21 31.95
C SER A 179 17.07 -16.82 30.63
N ASP A 180 18.29 -17.36 30.66
CA ASP A 180 18.92 -18.00 29.50
C ASP A 180 18.03 -19.11 28.90
N ALA A 181 17.37 -19.90 29.75
CA ALA A 181 16.42 -20.92 29.34
C ALA A 181 15.23 -20.31 28.56
N ASN A 182 14.65 -19.22 29.05
CA ASN A 182 13.55 -18.53 28.36
C ASN A 182 14.03 -17.88 27.06
N ARG A 183 15.24 -17.29 27.03
CA ARG A 183 15.81 -16.74 25.78
C ARG A 183 16.03 -17.83 24.73
N SER A 184 16.49 -19.01 25.15
CA SER A 184 16.63 -20.17 24.25
C SER A 184 15.28 -20.64 23.72
N THR A 185 14.27 -20.80 24.58
CA THR A 185 12.92 -21.19 24.15
C THR A 185 12.34 -20.18 23.18
N LEU A 186 12.45 -18.87 23.46
CA LEU A 186 11.98 -17.82 22.55
C LEU A 186 12.68 -17.91 21.19
N PHE A 187 14.00 -18.10 21.18
CA PHE A 187 14.74 -18.29 19.94
C PHE A 187 14.21 -19.48 19.15
N ASP A 188 14.09 -20.65 19.77
CA ASP A 188 13.66 -21.88 19.10
C ASP A 188 12.24 -21.77 18.56
N THR A 189 11.32 -21.16 19.31
CA THR A 189 9.94 -20.89 18.85
C THR A 189 9.92 -19.94 17.66
N LEU A 190 10.67 -18.84 17.70
CA LEU A 190 10.77 -17.90 16.58
C LEU A 190 11.41 -18.56 15.35
N PHE A 191 12.47 -19.34 15.56
CA PHE A 191 13.20 -20.02 14.49
C PHE A 191 12.33 -21.07 13.80
N ALA A 192 11.56 -21.86 14.56
CA ALA A 192 10.55 -22.77 14.00
C ALA A 192 9.49 -22.00 13.20
N GLY A 193 9.14 -20.79 13.63
CA GLY A 193 8.25 -19.87 12.93
C GLY A 193 8.70 -19.47 11.52
N LEU A 194 10.00 -19.60 11.20
CA LEU A 194 10.50 -19.39 9.84
C LEU A 194 9.97 -20.43 8.85
N ALA A 195 9.53 -21.61 9.30
CA ALA A 195 8.94 -22.63 8.43
C ALA A 195 7.40 -22.54 8.33
N ASP A 196 6.76 -21.55 8.96
CA ASP A 196 5.30 -21.44 8.98
C ASP A 196 4.74 -21.16 7.57
N PRO A 197 3.61 -21.77 7.15
CA PRO A 197 3.02 -21.53 5.83
C PRO A 197 2.60 -20.07 5.61
N SER A 198 2.28 -19.32 6.68
CA SER A 198 1.87 -17.92 6.61
C SER A 198 3.08 -16.98 6.44
N PRO A 199 3.16 -16.21 5.33
CA PRO A 199 4.21 -15.21 5.17
C PRO A 199 4.21 -14.13 6.26
N LEU A 200 3.04 -13.82 6.82
CA LEU A 200 2.91 -12.84 7.89
C LEU A 200 3.63 -13.32 9.17
N VAL A 201 3.46 -14.61 9.50
CA VAL A 201 4.14 -15.24 10.64
C VAL A 201 5.65 -15.25 10.41
N ARG A 202 6.10 -15.73 9.24
CA ARG A 202 7.53 -15.77 8.90
C ARG A 202 8.17 -14.39 8.95
N ARG A 203 7.50 -13.34 8.44
CA ARG A 203 7.99 -11.94 8.54
C ARG A 203 8.22 -11.54 9.99
N HIS A 204 7.25 -11.78 10.87
CA HIS A 204 7.40 -11.40 12.28
C HIS A 204 8.41 -12.27 13.02
N ALA A 205 8.58 -13.53 12.65
CA ALA A 205 9.68 -14.36 13.13
C ALA A 205 11.04 -13.76 12.75
N VAL A 206 11.28 -13.47 11.47
CA VAL A 206 12.51 -12.80 10.99
C VAL A 206 12.76 -11.50 11.74
N ARG A 207 11.74 -10.65 11.86
CA ARG A 207 11.83 -9.36 12.56
C ARG A 207 12.20 -9.54 14.04
N ALA A 208 11.54 -10.46 14.73
CA ALA A 208 11.79 -10.71 16.15
C ALA A 208 13.19 -11.29 16.37
N ILE A 209 13.62 -12.25 15.53
CA ILE A 209 14.98 -12.79 15.57
C ILE A 209 16.00 -11.67 15.34
N GLY A 210 15.83 -10.86 14.31
CA GLY A 210 16.74 -9.74 14.04
C GLY A 210 16.83 -8.73 15.18
N LYS A 211 15.70 -8.45 15.86
CA LYS A 211 15.70 -7.65 17.10
C LYS A 211 16.41 -8.34 18.26
N GLY A 212 16.25 -9.65 18.43
CA GLY A 212 16.97 -10.41 19.43
C GLY A 212 18.48 -10.39 19.21
N VAL A 213 18.93 -10.52 17.95
CA VAL A 213 20.34 -10.35 17.55
C VAL A 213 20.84 -8.96 17.91
N ARG A 214 20.13 -7.90 17.49
CA ARG A 214 20.52 -6.50 17.75
C ARG A 214 20.64 -6.20 19.23
N ASN A 215 19.70 -6.66 20.05
CA ASN A 215 19.67 -6.36 21.47
C ASN A 215 20.34 -7.46 22.33
N SER A 216 21.24 -8.27 21.74
CA SER A 216 22.07 -9.24 22.45
C SER A 216 21.30 -10.28 23.29
N TYR A 217 20.14 -10.72 22.81
CA TYR A 217 19.36 -11.78 23.47
C TYR A 217 19.90 -13.19 23.22
N PHE A 218 20.66 -13.37 22.14
CA PHE A 218 21.03 -14.67 21.61
C PHE A 218 22.52 -14.97 21.73
N THR A 219 22.84 -16.25 21.82
CA THR A 219 24.24 -16.73 21.84
C THR A 219 24.91 -16.54 20.47
N PRO A 220 26.25 -16.55 20.38
CA PRO A 220 26.96 -16.49 19.10
C PRO A 220 26.50 -17.56 18.09
N GLU A 221 26.24 -18.79 18.56
CA GLU A 221 25.72 -19.88 17.74
C GLU A 221 24.33 -19.58 17.16
N GLN A 222 23.43 -19.01 17.98
CA GLN A 222 22.09 -18.61 17.53
C GLN A 222 22.13 -17.44 16.54
N VAL A 223 23.07 -16.50 16.71
CA VAL A 223 23.30 -15.41 15.76
C VAL A 223 23.78 -15.96 14.41
N GLU A 224 24.74 -16.89 14.40
CA GLU A 224 25.21 -17.56 13.19
C GLU A 224 24.09 -18.35 12.50
N LYS A 225 23.28 -19.08 13.28
CA LYS A 225 22.12 -19.81 12.77
C LYS A 225 21.09 -18.87 12.12
N SER A 226 20.87 -17.68 12.71
CA SER A 226 19.99 -16.64 12.16
C SER A 226 20.52 -16.06 10.85
N HIS A 227 21.83 -15.76 10.80
CA HIS A 227 22.50 -15.27 9.59
C HIS A 227 22.32 -16.24 8.42
N ASN A 228 22.59 -17.52 8.66
CA ASN A 228 22.43 -18.57 7.66
C ASN A 228 20.96 -18.69 7.20
N ALA A 229 20.00 -18.69 8.14
CA ALA A 229 18.58 -18.75 7.79
C ALA A 229 18.13 -17.56 6.94
N PHE A 230 18.57 -16.33 7.25
CA PHE A 230 18.23 -15.14 6.46
C PHE A 230 18.85 -15.18 5.06
N ARG A 231 20.07 -15.68 4.91
CA ARG A 231 20.68 -15.91 3.58
C ARG A 231 19.88 -16.91 2.75
N THR A 232 19.43 -17.99 3.37
CA THR A 232 18.56 -18.99 2.72
C THR A 232 17.21 -18.36 2.32
N ILE A 233 16.57 -17.54 3.18
CA ILE A 233 15.34 -16.78 2.84
C ILE A 233 15.55 -15.92 1.59
N LEU A 234 16.72 -15.30 1.48
CA LEU A 234 17.07 -14.44 0.38
C LEU A 234 17.47 -15.20 -0.88
N GLY A 235 17.51 -16.53 -0.85
CA GLY A 235 17.95 -17.36 -1.97
C GLY A 235 19.41 -17.10 -2.34
N MET A 236 20.25 -16.80 -1.34
CA MET A 236 21.70 -16.60 -1.51
C MET A 236 22.49 -17.92 -1.47
N ASP A 237 21.79 -19.03 -1.23
CA ASP A 237 22.29 -20.39 -1.37
C ASP A 237 21.65 -21.05 -2.60
N GLN A 238 21.78 -22.37 -2.72
CA GLN A 238 21.20 -23.13 -3.83
C GLN A 238 19.66 -23.30 -3.74
N PHE A 239 19.01 -22.81 -2.67
CA PHE A 239 17.60 -23.05 -2.39
C PHE A 239 16.83 -21.71 -2.29
N ASP A 240 16.06 -21.38 -3.33
CA ASP A 240 15.22 -20.18 -3.36
C ASP A 240 13.86 -20.42 -2.67
N TRP A 241 13.88 -20.63 -1.35
CA TRP A 241 12.74 -21.26 -0.64
C TRP A 241 11.56 -20.33 -0.31
N ASP A 242 11.80 -19.06 0.06
CA ASP A 242 10.72 -18.14 0.44
C ASP A 242 10.41 -17.12 -0.66
N ASN A 243 9.24 -17.20 -1.29
CA ASN A 243 8.87 -16.27 -2.36
C ASN A 243 8.17 -14.99 -1.87
N ALA A 244 7.91 -14.86 -0.57
CA ALA A 244 7.14 -13.74 -0.05
C ALA A 244 8.00 -12.48 0.11
N PHE A 245 7.64 -11.44 -0.64
CA PHE A 245 8.32 -10.13 -0.59
C PHE A 245 8.47 -9.59 0.85
N ILE A 246 7.40 -9.65 1.65
CA ILE A 246 7.41 -9.11 3.02
C ILE A 246 8.42 -9.83 3.93
N VAL A 247 8.69 -11.11 3.67
CA VAL A 247 9.64 -11.91 4.47
C VAL A 247 11.06 -11.61 4.00
N ARG A 248 11.30 -11.64 2.69
CA ARG A 248 12.62 -11.38 2.10
C ARG A 248 13.09 -9.95 2.34
N SER A 249 12.21 -8.97 2.22
CA SER A 249 12.50 -7.57 2.54
C SER A 249 12.91 -7.40 4.00
N GLU A 250 12.20 -8.05 4.93
CA GLU A 250 12.58 -8.05 6.34
C GLU A 250 13.92 -8.79 6.57
N ALA A 251 14.14 -9.94 5.93
CA ALA A 251 15.36 -10.73 6.09
C ALA A 251 16.59 -10.00 5.57
N GLU A 252 16.48 -9.28 4.45
CA GLU A 252 17.56 -8.43 3.94
C GLU A 252 17.92 -7.32 4.92
N TYR A 253 16.91 -6.67 5.49
CA TYR A 253 17.12 -5.63 6.50
C TYR A 253 17.79 -6.20 7.77
N GLN A 254 17.33 -7.35 8.28
CA GLN A 254 17.87 -7.94 9.50
C GLN A 254 19.26 -8.59 9.30
N LEU A 255 19.54 -9.14 8.11
CA LEU A 255 20.83 -9.77 7.78
C LEU A 255 22.00 -8.79 7.92
N HIS A 256 21.79 -7.51 7.61
CA HIS A 256 22.79 -6.44 7.81
C HIS A 256 23.35 -6.42 9.23
N PHE A 257 22.47 -6.55 10.24
CA PHE A 257 22.85 -6.50 11.65
C PHE A 257 23.51 -7.79 12.13
N CYS A 258 23.18 -8.94 11.54
CA CYS A 258 23.90 -10.18 11.80
C CYS A 258 25.37 -10.11 11.33
N GLN A 259 25.70 -9.25 10.36
CA GLN A 259 27.04 -9.13 9.79
C GLN A 259 27.90 -8.05 10.46
N HIS A 260 27.29 -6.95 10.88
CA HIS A 260 28.00 -5.74 11.27
C HIS A 260 27.73 -5.27 12.72
N GLY A 261 26.85 -5.94 13.46
CA GLY A 261 26.48 -5.54 14.82
C GLY A 261 25.65 -4.25 14.88
N LEU A 262 25.57 -3.65 16.08
CA LEU A 262 24.74 -2.47 16.37
C LEU A 262 25.27 -1.15 15.76
N ASP A 263 26.59 -1.03 15.58
CA ASP A 263 27.25 0.18 15.06
C ASP A 263 26.96 0.43 13.56
N ALA A 264 26.23 -0.47 12.91
CA ALA A 264 25.96 -0.45 11.48
C ALA A 264 24.74 0.40 11.08
N SER A 265 24.15 1.17 12.00
CA SER A 265 22.90 1.91 11.77
C SER A 265 23.04 3.09 10.79
N GLU A 266 24.23 3.67 10.65
CA GLU A 266 24.47 4.86 9.83
C GLU A 266 24.52 4.57 8.30
N ASN A 267 24.71 3.31 7.89
CA ASN A 267 24.82 2.92 6.48
C ASN A 267 24.04 1.63 6.17
N LEU A 268 22.73 1.64 6.39
CA LEU A 268 21.86 0.56 5.90
C LEU A 268 21.95 0.47 4.37
N PRO A 269 22.46 -0.63 3.79
CA PRO A 269 22.59 -0.74 2.34
C PRO A 269 21.20 -0.75 1.69
N LYS A 270 21.05 -0.01 0.58
CA LYS A 270 19.88 -0.13 -0.32
C LYS A 270 19.92 -1.51 -0.97
N GLY A 271 19.36 -2.49 -0.29
CA GLY A 271 19.35 -3.89 -0.72
C GLY A 271 18.43 -4.16 -1.93
N ARG A 272 18.40 -5.41 -2.38
CA ARG A 272 17.60 -5.91 -3.50
C ARG A 272 16.12 -5.59 -3.38
N TYR A 273 15.57 -5.49 -2.18
CA TYR A 273 14.16 -5.25 -1.89
C TYR A 273 13.84 -3.80 -1.52
N TYR A 274 14.83 -2.90 -1.55
CA TYR A 274 14.63 -1.49 -1.32
C TYR A 274 13.81 -0.85 -2.45
N GLN A 275 12.77 -0.11 -2.09
CA GLN A 275 11.90 0.66 -2.98
C GLN A 275 11.73 2.05 -2.37
N ASP A 276 12.09 3.10 -3.12
CA ASP A 276 11.89 4.46 -2.63
C ASP A 276 10.95 5.31 -3.49
N PHE A 277 10.60 4.87 -4.70
CA PHE A 277 9.68 5.58 -5.59
C PHE A 277 10.07 7.05 -5.81
N SER A 278 11.38 7.32 -5.77
CA SER A 278 11.94 8.63 -6.05
C SER A 278 11.79 8.98 -7.52
N ILE A 279 11.49 10.25 -7.80
CA ILE A 279 11.39 10.79 -9.14
C ILE A 279 12.80 11.08 -9.64
N LEU A 280 13.20 10.34 -10.67
CA LEU A 280 14.53 10.44 -11.30
C LEU A 280 14.55 11.47 -12.43
N GLU A 281 13.42 11.61 -13.12
CA GLU A 281 13.27 12.55 -14.24
C GLU A 281 11.82 13.03 -14.29
N LYS A 282 11.62 14.29 -14.65
CA LYS A 282 10.33 14.88 -14.94
C LYS A 282 10.44 15.75 -16.20
N ARG A 283 9.52 15.59 -17.14
CA ARG A 283 9.44 16.40 -18.36
C ARG A 283 8.00 16.79 -18.64
N GLU A 284 7.74 18.05 -18.93
CA GLU A 284 6.45 18.47 -19.48
C GLU A 284 6.38 18.00 -20.95
N LEU A 285 5.33 17.25 -21.29
CA LEU A 285 5.09 16.75 -22.64
C LEU A 285 4.23 17.74 -23.44
N CYS A 286 3.18 18.23 -22.79
CA CYS A 286 2.30 19.28 -23.28
C CYS A 286 1.57 19.91 -22.08
N ALA A 287 0.74 20.91 -22.34
CA ALA A 287 0.00 21.61 -21.30
C ALA A 287 -0.70 20.61 -20.36
N ASN A 288 -0.39 20.69 -19.06
CA ASN A 288 -0.93 19.86 -17.98
C ASN A 288 -0.60 18.36 -18.07
N THR A 289 0.34 17.93 -18.90
CA THR A 289 0.73 16.50 -19.02
C THR A 289 2.23 16.33 -18.89
N TYR A 290 2.63 15.48 -17.95
CA TYR A 290 4.02 15.29 -17.56
C TYR A 290 4.43 13.83 -17.64
N TYR A 291 5.65 13.62 -18.11
CA TYR A 291 6.38 12.37 -18.08
C TYR A 291 7.22 12.27 -16.80
N PHE A 292 7.30 11.08 -16.22
CA PHE A 292 8.14 10.78 -15.06
C PHE A 292 8.94 9.50 -15.27
N LYS A 293 10.21 9.50 -14.86
CA LYS A 293 10.95 8.29 -14.51
C LYS A 293 10.95 8.12 -12.99
N VAL A 294 10.59 6.94 -12.52
CA VAL A 294 10.43 6.65 -11.09
C VAL A 294 11.30 5.45 -10.73
N ASN A 295 12.13 5.60 -9.71
CA ASN A 295 12.92 4.50 -9.16
C ASN A 295 12.01 3.43 -8.57
N ALA A 296 12.01 2.24 -9.17
CA ALA A 296 11.09 1.18 -8.82
C ALA A 296 11.66 -0.20 -9.20
N PRO A 297 12.83 -0.63 -8.68
CA PRO A 297 13.57 -1.78 -9.16
C PRO A 297 12.78 -3.09 -9.19
N LEU A 298 11.91 -3.35 -8.20
CA LEU A 298 11.13 -4.59 -8.18
C LEU A 298 10.00 -4.58 -9.22
N LEU A 299 9.40 -3.41 -9.45
CA LEU A 299 8.39 -3.23 -10.49
C LEU A 299 9.04 -3.35 -11.86
N ALA A 300 10.13 -2.64 -12.08
CA ALA A 300 10.90 -2.65 -13.31
C ALA A 300 11.38 -4.05 -13.69
N LYS A 301 11.60 -4.97 -12.73
CA LYS A 301 11.96 -6.38 -13.01
C LYS A 301 10.79 -7.25 -13.46
N LYS A 302 9.55 -6.93 -13.08
CA LYS A 302 8.38 -7.82 -13.28
C LYS A 302 7.33 -7.29 -14.24
N ILE A 303 7.25 -5.98 -14.42
CA ILE A 303 6.24 -5.33 -15.26
C ILE A 303 6.32 -5.84 -16.70
N GLN A 304 5.15 -6.01 -17.31
CA GLN A 304 4.95 -6.42 -18.69
C GLN A 304 4.03 -5.43 -19.42
N ALA A 305 4.00 -5.49 -20.75
CA ALA A 305 3.13 -4.63 -21.55
C ALA A 305 1.65 -4.81 -21.19
N GLY A 306 0.87 -3.73 -21.16
CA GLY A 306 -0.55 -3.73 -20.77
C GLY A 306 -0.84 -3.63 -19.27
N GLN A 307 0.18 -3.84 -18.42
CA GLN A 307 0.03 -3.72 -16.98
C GLN A 307 0.16 -2.27 -16.51
N PHE A 308 -0.36 -2.01 -15.31
CA PHE A 308 -0.44 -0.69 -14.71
C PHE A 308 -0.02 -0.73 -13.23
N ILE A 309 -0.01 0.44 -12.59
CA ILE A 309 0.22 0.60 -11.15
C ILE A 309 -0.95 1.34 -10.50
N ILE A 310 -1.16 1.12 -9.21
CA ILE A 310 -1.90 2.06 -8.36
C ILE A 310 -0.88 2.95 -7.67
N MET A 311 -1.04 4.26 -7.78
CA MET A 311 -0.14 5.26 -7.19
C MET A 311 -0.92 6.20 -6.26
N ARG A 312 -0.30 6.57 -5.15
CA ARG A 312 -0.77 7.62 -4.26
C ARG A 312 0.38 8.61 -4.04
N PRO A 313 0.21 9.91 -4.40
CA PRO A 313 1.34 10.84 -4.35
C PRO A 313 1.70 11.28 -2.93
N ASN A 314 0.72 11.61 -2.09
CA ASN A 314 0.91 12.00 -0.68
C ASN A 314 0.03 11.16 0.25
N TYR A 315 0.26 11.24 1.57
CA TYR A 315 -0.48 10.45 2.56
C TYR A 315 -2.01 10.63 2.43
N ASP A 316 -2.49 11.87 2.33
CA ASP A 316 -3.93 12.18 2.24
C ASP A 316 -4.52 12.13 0.82
N SER A 317 -3.69 11.82 -0.18
CA SER A 317 -4.15 11.71 -1.56
C SER A 317 -4.94 10.42 -1.78
N GLU A 318 -5.79 10.37 -2.81
CA GLU A 318 -6.46 9.11 -3.17
C GLU A 318 -5.51 8.17 -3.96
N ARG A 319 -5.93 6.92 -4.13
CA ARG A 319 -5.23 5.92 -4.94
C ARG A 319 -5.71 6.00 -6.38
N ILE A 320 -4.81 6.25 -7.34
CA ILE A 320 -5.15 6.37 -8.77
C ILE A 320 -4.42 5.34 -9.63
N PRO A 321 -5.09 4.75 -10.65
CA PRO A 321 -4.43 3.86 -11.61
C PRO A 321 -3.64 4.65 -12.65
N LEU A 322 -2.41 4.22 -12.95
CA LEU A 322 -1.56 4.80 -13.99
C LEU A 322 -0.93 3.71 -14.85
N SER A 323 -1.08 3.84 -16.17
CA SER A 323 -0.43 2.96 -17.14
C SER A 323 1.08 3.18 -17.17
N ILE A 324 1.81 2.12 -17.49
CA ILE A 324 3.26 2.17 -17.67
C ILE A 324 3.58 2.51 -19.14
N ALA A 325 4.41 3.52 -19.35
CA ALA A 325 4.90 3.92 -20.68
C ALA A 325 6.20 3.21 -21.07
N GLY A 326 6.99 2.81 -20.07
CA GLY A 326 8.30 2.20 -20.28
C GLY A 326 8.92 1.72 -18.97
N TRP A 327 10.05 1.04 -19.06
CA TRP A 327 10.86 0.63 -17.91
C TRP A 327 12.26 0.22 -18.37
N ASP A 328 13.21 0.27 -17.43
CA ASP A 328 14.55 -0.28 -17.60
C ASP A 328 14.82 -1.25 -16.44
N ARG A 329 15.04 -2.53 -16.79
CA ARG A 329 15.21 -3.60 -15.81
C ARG A 329 16.54 -3.51 -15.06
N ASP A 330 17.58 -3.01 -15.73
CA ASP A 330 18.94 -2.97 -15.21
C ASP A 330 19.14 -1.72 -14.35
N LYS A 331 18.64 -0.57 -14.82
CA LYS A 331 18.65 0.69 -14.05
C LYS A 331 17.57 0.76 -12.98
N GLY A 332 16.56 -0.12 -13.05
CA GLY A 332 15.56 -0.29 -12.00
C GLY A 332 14.50 0.81 -11.94
N TYR A 333 14.10 1.37 -13.08
CA TYR A 333 13.05 2.40 -13.12
C TYR A 333 11.86 2.00 -13.99
N ILE A 334 10.73 2.64 -13.71
CA ILE A 334 9.54 2.65 -14.58
C ILE A 334 9.29 4.06 -15.11
N GLU A 335 8.58 4.15 -16.22
CA GLU A 335 8.22 5.41 -16.87
C GLU A 335 6.70 5.54 -16.91
N ILE A 336 6.18 6.69 -16.51
CA ILE A 336 4.74 6.96 -16.42
C ILE A 336 4.41 8.34 -16.99
N VAL A 337 3.17 8.51 -17.43
CA VAL A 337 2.62 9.79 -17.87
C VAL A 337 1.44 10.16 -16.99
N ILE A 338 1.43 11.39 -16.48
CA ILE A 338 0.36 11.91 -15.63
C ILE A 338 -0.16 13.20 -16.24
N MET A 339 -1.46 13.23 -16.50
CA MET A 339 -2.20 14.44 -16.87
C MET A 339 -2.89 14.99 -15.63
N ALA A 340 -2.67 16.27 -15.31
CA ALA A 340 -3.36 16.97 -14.23
C ALA A 340 -4.83 17.17 -14.61
N ALA A 341 -5.69 16.28 -14.11
CA ALA A 341 -7.11 16.19 -14.45
C ALA A 341 -8.05 16.41 -13.26
N GLY A 342 -7.52 16.33 -12.03
CA GLY A 342 -8.24 16.51 -10.77
C GLY A 342 -7.26 16.68 -9.62
N ARG A 343 -7.73 16.64 -8.37
CA ARG A 343 -6.91 16.91 -7.18
C ARG A 343 -5.64 16.04 -7.13
N THR A 344 -5.80 14.71 -7.08
CA THR A 344 -4.69 13.78 -6.89
C THR A 344 -3.67 13.81 -8.03
N SER A 345 -4.11 13.89 -9.29
CA SER A 345 -3.19 14.00 -10.42
C SER A 345 -2.48 15.35 -10.45
N THR A 346 -3.12 16.43 -10.00
CA THR A 346 -2.47 17.74 -9.85
C THR A 346 -1.40 17.69 -8.76
N GLU A 347 -1.72 17.16 -7.57
CA GLU A 347 -0.75 16.93 -6.48
C GLU A 347 0.45 16.10 -6.95
N ALA A 348 0.22 15.03 -7.73
CA ALA A 348 1.29 14.23 -8.31
C ALA A 348 2.18 15.03 -9.26
N THR A 349 1.58 15.85 -10.14
CA THR A 349 2.33 16.66 -11.10
C THR A 349 3.08 17.83 -10.49
N GLN A 350 2.76 18.24 -9.26
CA GLN A 350 3.51 19.27 -8.52
C GLN A 350 4.83 18.76 -7.93
N LYS A 351 4.99 17.45 -7.77
CA LYS A 351 6.26 16.86 -7.31
C LYS A 351 7.39 17.09 -8.31
N ASN A 352 8.61 17.22 -7.80
CA ASN A 352 9.83 17.51 -8.54
C ASN A 352 10.80 16.33 -8.52
N VAL A 353 11.84 16.41 -9.33
CA VAL A 353 12.95 15.44 -9.30
C VAL A 353 13.56 15.42 -7.90
N GLY A 354 13.78 14.24 -7.35
CA GLY A 354 14.21 14.02 -5.96
C GLY A 354 13.07 13.79 -4.97
N ASP A 355 11.85 14.24 -5.28
CA ASP A 355 10.68 13.92 -4.46
C ASP A 355 10.29 12.44 -4.62
N ARG A 356 9.41 11.97 -3.75
CA ARG A 356 8.93 10.58 -3.71
C ARG A 356 7.42 10.52 -3.77
N PHE A 357 6.89 9.51 -4.47
CA PHE A 357 5.50 9.13 -4.33
C PHE A 357 5.31 8.29 -3.07
N GLN A 358 4.23 8.55 -2.34
CA GLN A 358 3.93 7.86 -1.08
C GLN A 358 3.78 6.36 -1.28
N ASP A 359 2.95 5.93 -2.24
CA ASP A 359 2.74 4.53 -2.56
C ASP A 359 2.77 4.29 -4.06
N VAL A 360 3.42 3.19 -4.47
CA VAL A 360 3.34 2.65 -5.84
C VAL A 360 3.19 1.14 -5.75
N VAL A 361 2.07 0.62 -6.26
CA VAL A 361 1.71 -0.80 -6.16
C VAL A 361 1.55 -1.40 -7.55
N GLY A 362 2.27 -2.50 -7.80
CA GLY A 362 2.11 -3.35 -8.98
C GLY A 362 3.19 -4.42 -9.12
N PRO A 363 3.38 -4.99 -10.32
CA PRO A 363 2.56 -4.75 -11.52
C PRO A 363 1.13 -5.26 -11.33
N LEU A 364 0.14 -4.53 -11.84
CA LEU A 364 -1.29 -4.88 -11.76
C LEU A 364 -1.89 -5.09 -13.14
N GLY A 365 -3.00 -5.81 -13.21
CA GLY A 365 -3.61 -6.22 -14.46
C GLY A 365 -2.90 -7.39 -15.14
N GLN A 366 -3.53 -7.87 -16.20
CA GLN A 366 -3.02 -8.89 -17.10
C GLN A 366 -2.12 -8.24 -18.14
N ARG A 367 -1.17 -9.02 -18.65
CA ARG A 367 -0.36 -8.63 -19.81
C ARG A 367 -1.27 -8.43 -21.02
N SER A 368 -0.97 -7.42 -21.83
CA SER A 368 -1.59 -7.24 -23.15
C SER A 368 -1.47 -8.51 -23.98
N HIS A 369 -2.44 -8.70 -24.87
CA HIS A 369 -2.44 -9.83 -25.78
C HIS A 369 -1.40 -9.61 -26.89
N VAL A 370 -0.22 -10.21 -26.70
CA VAL A 370 0.92 -10.12 -27.61
C VAL A 370 1.20 -11.50 -28.18
N ALA A 371 0.86 -11.67 -29.45
CA ALA A 371 1.10 -12.90 -30.22
C ALA A 371 1.68 -12.57 -31.60
N LYS A 372 2.01 -13.61 -32.38
CA LYS A 372 2.32 -13.46 -33.80
C LYS A 372 1.03 -13.46 -34.60
N TYR A 373 0.88 -12.50 -35.50
CA TYR A 373 -0.30 -12.34 -36.35
C TYR A 373 0.04 -12.43 -37.83
N GLU A 374 -0.91 -12.96 -38.61
CA GLU A 374 -0.89 -12.94 -40.06
C GLU A 374 -1.56 -11.67 -40.59
N GLY A 375 -0.82 -10.56 -40.57
CA GLY A 375 -1.26 -9.23 -40.98
C GLY A 375 -0.64 -8.15 -40.09
N ALA A 376 -0.99 -6.88 -40.34
CA ALA A 376 -0.52 -5.77 -39.53
C ALA A 376 -1.23 -5.71 -38.17
N CYS A 377 -0.49 -5.32 -37.14
CA CYS A 377 -1.01 -4.93 -35.83
C CYS A 377 -1.07 -3.41 -35.74
N VAL A 378 -2.18 -2.84 -35.26
CA VAL A 378 -2.31 -1.38 -35.11
C VAL A 378 -2.55 -1.02 -33.65
N VAL A 379 -1.66 -0.22 -33.07
CA VAL A 379 -1.86 0.33 -31.72
C VAL A 379 -2.28 1.80 -31.83
N LEU A 380 -3.32 2.19 -31.10
CA LEU A 380 -3.94 3.51 -31.19
C LEU A 380 -3.97 4.20 -29.83
N GLY A 381 -3.22 5.29 -29.69
CA GLY A 381 -3.16 6.12 -28.49
C GLY A 381 -3.89 7.44 -28.68
N GLY A 382 -4.80 7.77 -27.76
CA GLY A 382 -5.45 9.08 -27.68
C GLY A 382 -5.02 9.85 -26.43
N GLY A 383 -4.38 11.01 -26.59
CA GLY A 383 -3.86 11.80 -25.46
C GLY A 383 -2.88 10.99 -24.59
N TYR A 384 -3.13 10.90 -23.29
CA TYR A 384 -2.30 10.09 -22.36
C TYR A 384 -2.21 8.60 -22.74
N GLY A 385 -3.18 8.09 -23.51
CA GLY A 385 -3.19 6.70 -23.99
C GLY A 385 -2.00 6.34 -24.88
N THR A 386 -1.32 7.32 -25.48
CA THR A 386 -0.11 7.08 -26.29
C THR A 386 1.01 6.43 -25.48
N GLY A 387 1.19 6.81 -24.22
CA GLY A 387 2.18 6.16 -23.35
C GLY A 387 1.87 4.68 -23.14
N ALA A 388 0.60 4.36 -22.90
CA ALA A 388 0.16 3.00 -22.58
C ALA A 388 0.33 1.99 -23.73
N VAL A 389 0.32 2.44 -24.99
CA VAL A 389 0.47 1.54 -26.14
C VAL A 389 1.93 1.23 -26.50
N ILE A 390 2.89 2.05 -26.07
CA ILE A 390 4.31 1.90 -26.43
C ILE A 390 4.88 0.54 -26.02
N PRO A 391 4.69 0.04 -24.77
CA PRO A 391 5.20 -1.27 -24.40
C PRO A 391 4.62 -2.41 -25.22
N THR A 392 3.33 -2.33 -25.57
CA THR A 392 2.66 -3.37 -26.37
C THR A 392 3.15 -3.35 -27.80
N ALA A 393 3.34 -2.17 -28.39
CA ALA A 393 3.94 -2.02 -29.73
C ALA A 393 5.34 -2.63 -29.79
N ARG A 394 6.19 -2.33 -28.80
CA ARG A 394 7.54 -2.88 -28.66
C ARG A 394 7.51 -4.41 -28.62
N ASP A 395 6.67 -4.98 -27.77
CA ASP A 395 6.59 -6.44 -27.60
C ASP A 395 6.05 -7.13 -28.88
N LEU A 396 5.07 -6.54 -29.56
CA LEU A 396 4.57 -7.06 -30.84
C LEU A 396 5.64 -7.03 -31.93
N ARG A 397 6.38 -5.91 -32.04
CA ARG A 397 7.47 -5.76 -33.00
C ARG A 397 8.61 -6.75 -32.71
N ALA A 398 8.92 -6.99 -31.44
CA ALA A 398 9.92 -7.97 -31.03
C ALA A 398 9.56 -9.43 -31.42
N LEU A 399 8.27 -9.75 -31.56
CA LEU A 399 7.81 -11.02 -32.14
C LEU A 399 7.80 -11.02 -33.69
N GLY A 400 8.29 -9.95 -34.31
CA GLY A 400 8.38 -9.76 -35.75
C GLY A 400 7.05 -9.43 -36.42
N ASN A 401 6.04 -8.96 -35.68
CA ASN A 401 4.82 -8.42 -36.32
C ASN A 401 5.16 -7.11 -37.03
N LYS A 402 4.41 -6.81 -38.09
CA LYS A 402 4.39 -5.47 -38.67
C LYS A 402 3.47 -4.59 -37.84
N VAL A 403 4.00 -3.53 -37.24
CA VAL A 403 3.29 -2.72 -36.24
C VAL A 403 3.14 -1.28 -36.71
N TYR A 404 1.89 -0.83 -36.78
CA TYR A 404 1.54 0.56 -37.01
C TYR A 404 1.12 1.25 -35.72
N GLY A 405 1.69 2.42 -35.45
CA GLY A 405 1.26 3.28 -34.37
C GLY A 405 0.32 4.36 -34.87
N VAL A 406 -0.71 4.71 -34.10
CA VAL A 406 -1.57 5.87 -34.36
C VAL A 406 -1.61 6.74 -33.12
N VAL A 407 -1.28 8.03 -33.26
CA VAL A 407 -1.35 9.03 -32.18
C VAL A 407 -2.41 10.06 -32.52
N GLY A 408 -3.42 10.19 -31.65
CA GLY A 408 -4.50 11.15 -31.79
C GLY A 408 -4.46 12.26 -30.75
N ALA A 409 -4.57 13.50 -31.21
CA ALA A 409 -4.72 14.68 -30.36
C ALA A 409 -5.78 15.64 -30.93
N ARG A 410 -6.25 16.59 -30.11
CA ARG A 410 -7.18 17.63 -30.60
C ARG A 410 -6.47 18.63 -31.52
N THR A 411 -5.24 18.97 -31.19
CA THR A 411 -4.35 19.88 -31.93
C THR A 411 -2.90 19.43 -31.76
N LYS A 412 -1.99 19.94 -32.59
CA LYS A 412 -0.57 19.58 -32.60
C LYS A 412 0.12 19.74 -31.23
N ASP A 413 -0.27 20.75 -30.46
CA ASP A 413 0.37 21.10 -29.19
C ASP A 413 0.02 20.11 -28.06
N LEU A 414 -0.94 19.21 -28.29
CA LEU A 414 -1.34 18.16 -27.35
C LEU A 414 -0.82 16.77 -27.75
N LEU A 415 -0.01 16.68 -28.81
CA LEU A 415 0.64 15.44 -29.18
C LEU A 415 1.73 15.11 -28.15
N ILE A 416 1.75 13.85 -27.71
CA ILE A 416 2.74 13.37 -26.74
C ILE A 416 3.33 12.05 -27.24
N LEU A 417 4.60 11.81 -26.89
CA LEU A 417 5.31 10.55 -27.08
C LEU A 417 5.31 9.99 -28.52
N VAL A 418 5.22 10.86 -29.53
CA VAL A 418 5.19 10.46 -30.94
C VAL A 418 6.50 9.79 -31.36
N ASP A 419 7.63 10.34 -30.94
CA ASP A 419 8.94 9.83 -31.34
C ASP A 419 9.30 8.54 -30.59
N GLU A 420 8.88 8.43 -29.33
CA GLU A 420 8.98 7.22 -28.53
C GLU A 420 8.16 6.08 -29.15
N LEU A 421 6.95 6.36 -29.68
CA LEU A 421 6.17 5.38 -30.42
C LEU A 421 6.81 5.02 -31.76
N LYS A 422 7.38 5.99 -32.50
CA LYS A 422 8.11 5.73 -33.77
C LYS A 422 9.29 4.77 -33.56
N ALA A 423 9.97 4.86 -32.42
CA ALA A 423 11.09 3.97 -32.11
C ALA A 423 10.67 2.49 -32.02
N VAL A 424 9.40 2.20 -31.73
CA VAL A 424 8.88 0.85 -31.50
C VAL A 424 7.85 0.38 -32.53
N CYS A 425 7.58 1.17 -33.57
CA CYS A 425 6.69 0.83 -34.69
C CYS A 425 7.43 0.88 -36.04
N ASP A 426 6.84 0.27 -37.07
CA ASP A 426 7.36 0.34 -38.43
C ASP A 426 6.95 1.64 -39.14
N GLU A 427 5.75 2.14 -38.86
CA GLU A 427 5.26 3.45 -39.30
C GLU A 427 4.30 4.00 -38.24
N VAL A 428 4.31 5.33 -38.03
CA VAL A 428 3.41 6.02 -37.09
C VAL A 428 2.60 7.07 -37.82
N PHE A 429 1.29 7.02 -37.66
CA PHE A 429 0.33 7.98 -38.18
C PHE A 429 -0.07 8.95 -37.08
N VAL A 430 0.00 10.23 -37.37
CA VAL A 430 -0.46 11.29 -36.48
C VAL A 430 -1.81 11.80 -36.99
N THR A 431 -2.78 11.93 -36.09
CA THR A 431 -4.09 12.53 -36.40
C THR A 431 -4.36 13.71 -35.48
N THR A 432 -4.80 14.83 -36.05
CA THR A 432 -5.25 16.00 -35.28
C THR A 432 -6.66 16.39 -35.69
N ASN A 433 -7.55 16.63 -34.72
CA ASN A 433 -8.95 16.97 -35.03
C ASN A 433 -9.07 18.23 -35.90
N ASP A 434 -8.20 19.22 -35.67
CA ASP A 434 -8.14 20.50 -36.39
C ASP A 434 -7.30 20.47 -37.67
N GLY A 435 -6.61 19.36 -37.98
CA GLY A 435 -5.71 19.25 -39.13
C GLY A 435 -4.40 20.01 -39.00
N SER A 436 -4.04 20.47 -37.80
CA SER A 436 -2.80 21.20 -37.54
C SER A 436 -1.53 20.42 -37.87
N VAL A 437 -1.56 19.08 -37.82
CA VAL A 437 -0.51 18.19 -38.34
C VAL A 437 -1.05 16.79 -38.63
N GLY A 438 -0.48 16.12 -39.63
CA GLY A 438 -0.83 14.75 -40.00
C GLY A 438 -2.21 14.68 -40.66
N ILE A 439 -2.95 13.61 -40.38
CA ILE A 439 -4.29 13.38 -40.93
C ILE A 439 -5.29 14.22 -40.13
N GLN A 440 -6.06 15.07 -40.81
CA GLN A 440 -7.15 15.79 -40.17
C GLN A 440 -8.26 14.82 -39.75
N GLY A 441 -8.61 14.84 -38.46
CA GLY A 441 -9.68 14.03 -37.88
C GLY A 441 -9.20 13.13 -36.74
N PHE A 442 -9.98 12.09 -36.48
CA PHE A 442 -9.74 11.12 -35.40
C PHE A 442 -8.82 9.96 -35.80
N VAL A 443 -8.32 9.23 -34.80
CA VAL A 443 -7.51 8.01 -34.95
C VAL A 443 -8.15 6.95 -35.86
N THR A 444 -9.49 6.94 -35.95
CA THR A 444 -10.23 6.03 -36.82
C THR A 444 -9.99 6.30 -38.31
N HIS A 445 -9.71 7.53 -38.72
CA HIS A 445 -9.36 7.83 -40.12
C HIS A 445 -7.99 7.25 -40.50
N ALA A 446 -7.02 7.29 -39.58
CA ALA A 446 -5.75 6.61 -39.78
C ALA A 446 -5.94 5.09 -39.86
N LEU A 447 -6.77 4.52 -38.97
CA LEU A 447 -7.09 3.09 -39.02
C LEU A 447 -7.75 2.69 -40.35
N GLU A 448 -8.68 3.50 -40.85
CA GLU A 448 -9.31 3.30 -42.16
C GLU A 448 -8.29 3.31 -43.30
N ALA A 449 -7.38 4.29 -43.31
CA ALA A 449 -6.32 4.38 -44.30
C ALA A 449 -5.37 3.15 -44.25
N ILE A 450 -5.07 2.63 -43.06
CA ILE A 450 -4.25 1.42 -42.90
C ILE A 450 -5.00 0.19 -43.42
N MET A 451 -6.27 0.01 -43.06
CA MET A 451 -7.10 -1.11 -43.53
C MET A 451 -7.29 -1.10 -45.06
N ALA A 452 -7.25 0.08 -45.68
CA ALA A 452 -7.29 0.22 -47.13
C ALA A 452 -5.95 -0.16 -47.80
N ARG A 453 -4.82 -0.02 -47.08
CA ARG A 453 -3.47 -0.36 -47.57
C ARG A 453 -3.16 -1.85 -47.46
N GLU A 454 -3.55 -2.50 -46.36
CA GLU A 454 -3.24 -3.92 -46.13
C GLU A 454 -4.15 -4.57 -45.07
N LYS A 455 -4.04 -5.90 -44.95
CA LYS A 455 -4.76 -6.68 -43.94
C LYS A 455 -4.30 -6.29 -42.53
N VAL A 456 -5.24 -5.77 -41.73
CA VAL A 456 -5.08 -5.61 -40.28
C VAL A 456 -5.63 -6.84 -39.59
N SER A 457 -4.89 -7.38 -38.63
CA SER A 457 -5.28 -8.60 -37.91
C SER A 457 -5.54 -8.35 -36.43
N MET A 458 -4.92 -7.32 -35.84
CA MET A 458 -5.13 -6.98 -34.45
C MET A 458 -5.09 -5.47 -34.25
N THR A 459 -5.97 -4.95 -33.39
CA THR A 459 -5.88 -3.58 -32.90
C THR A 459 -5.86 -3.51 -31.37
N LEU A 460 -5.12 -2.53 -30.82
CA LEU A 460 -5.23 -2.14 -29.42
C LEU A 460 -5.50 -0.64 -29.34
N ALA A 461 -6.63 -0.24 -28.78
CA ALA A 461 -6.97 1.16 -28.57
C ALA A 461 -6.94 1.54 -27.09
N VAL A 462 -6.22 2.62 -26.76
CA VAL A 462 -6.12 3.16 -25.40
C VAL A 462 -6.31 4.67 -25.43
N GLY A 463 -7.31 5.16 -24.71
CA GLY A 463 -7.65 6.58 -24.68
C GLY A 463 -9.06 6.82 -24.12
N PRO A 464 -9.69 7.96 -24.46
CA PRO A 464 -11.06 8.24 -24.03
C PRO A 464 -12.05 7.15 -24.47
N VAL A 465 -13.03 6.84 -23.62
CA VAL A 465 -14.02 5.79 -23.90
C VAL A 465 -14.73 5.95 -25.26
N PRO A 466 -15.12 7.16 -25.71
CA PRO A 466 -15.68 7.34 -27.05
C PRO A 466 -14.73 6.94 -28.19
N MET A 467 -13.42 7.14 -28.02
CA MET A 467 -12.41 6.72 -29.00
C MET A 467 -12.33 5.19 -29.06
N MET A 468 -12.26 4.53 -27.90
CA MET A 468 -12.24 3.08 -27.80
C MET A 468 -13.50 2.45 -28.43
N MET A 469 -14.68 3.03 -28.15
CA MET A 469 -15.95 2.59 -28.74
C MET A 469 -15.98 2.77 -30.26
N ALA A 470 -15.41 3.87 -30.78
CA ALA A 470 -15.35 4.11 -32.22
C ALA A 470 -14.45 3.09 -32.94
N VAL A 471 -13.30 2.73 -32.36
CA VAL A 471 -12.42 1.67 -32.89
C VAL A 471 -13.12 0.30 -32.82
N ALA A 472 -13.81 -0.01 -31.73
CA ALA A 472 -14.58 -1.24 -31.59
C ALA A 472 -15.60 -1.41 -32.73
N ARG A 473 -16.42 -0.39 -32.96
CA ARG A 473 -17.43 -0.39 -34.04
C ARG A 473 -16.80 -0.46 -35.43
N MET A 474 -15.69 0.24 -35.65
CA MET A 474 -15.01 0.26 -36.95
C MET A 474 -14.40 -1.11 -37.32
N THR A 475 -14.04 -1.92 -36.33
CA THR A 475 -13.39 -3.23 -36.52
C THR A 475 -14.37 -4.41 -36.45
N GLU A 476 -15.60 -4.19 -35.99
CA GLU A 476 -16.63 -5.21 -35.85
C GLU A 476 -16.97 -5.89 -37.18
N GLY A 477 -17.07 -7.22 -37.18
CA GLY A 477 -17.37 -8.02 -38.37
C GLY A 477 -16.26 -8.10 -39.43
N LYS A 478 -15.10 -7.47 -39.21
CA LYS A 478 -13.97 -7.44 -40.19
C LYS A 478 -12.92 -8.53 -39.98
N GLY A 479 -13.14 -9.46 -39.05
CA GLY A 479 -12.16 -10.49 -38.70
C GLY A 479 -10.90 -9.93 -38.03
N ILE A 480 -10.98 -8.72 -37.47
CA ILE A 480 -9.90 -8.05 -36.75
C ILE A 480 -10.06 -8.36 -35.26
N GLU A 481 -8.99 -8.85 -34.63
CA GLU A 481 -8.95 -9.03 -33.19
C GLU A 481 -8.75 -7.67 -32.50
N ALA A 482 -9.85 -7.08 -32.00
CA ALA A 482 -9.82 -5.73 -31.44
C ALA A 482 -9.80 -5.76 -29.91
N TRP A 483 -8.81 -5.09 -29.33
CA TRP A 483 -8.62 -4.92 -27.90
C TRP A 483 -8.75 -3.46 -27.49
N VAL A 484 -9.28 -3.23 -26.29
CA VAL A 484 -9.35 -1.90 -25.65
C VAL A 484 -8.84 -2.00 -24.22
N SER A 485 -7.99 -1.05 -23.80
CA SER A 485 -7.54 -0.95 -22.41
C SER A 485 -8.48 -0.02 -21.64
N LEU A 486 -9.36 -0.59 -20.82
CA LEU A 486 -10.40 0.18 -20.14
C LEU A 486 -9.84 1.02 -18.97
N ASN A 487 -10.33 2.25 -18.85
CA ASN A 487 -10.01 3.20 -17.79
C ASN A 487 -11.15 3.32 -16.75
N ALA A 488 -11.56 2.18 -16.17
CA ALA A 488 -12.57 2.15 -15.11
C ALA A 488 -12.04 2.75 -13.79
N ILE A 489 -12.94 3.24 -12.93
CA ILE A 489 -12.59 3.70 -11.57
C ILE A 489 -11.95 2.54 -10.79
N MET A 490 -10.82 2.78 -10.14
CA MET A 490 -10.11 1.77 -9.34
C MET A 490 -9.80 2.31 -7.95
N VAL A 491 -9.66 1.40 -6.97
CA VAL A 491 -9.26 1.72 -5.58
C VAL A 491 -8.09 0.84 -5.17
N ASP A 492 -8.35 -0.46 -4.99
CA ASP A 492 -7.35 -1.44 -4.56
C ASP A 492 -6.44 -1.85 -5.73
N GLY A 493 -7.03 -2.10 -6.91
CA GLY A 493 -6.33 -2.60 -8.09
C GLY A 493 -6.01 -4.10 -8.06
N THR A 494 -6.57 -4.84 -7.09
CA THR A 494 -6.26 -6.25 -6.81
C THR A 494 -7.45 -7.20 -6.89
N GLY A 495 -8.64 -6.67 -7.23
CA GLY A 495 -9.87 -7.45 -7.41
C GLY A 495 -10.71 -7.61 -6.14
N MET A 496 -10.39 -6.88 -5.06
CA MET A 496 -11.04 -7.08 -3.75
C MET A 496 -12.36 -6.32 -3.60
N CYS A 497 -12.52 -5.15 -4.22
CA CYS A 497 -13.68 -4.28 -3.97
C CYS A 497 -14.73 -4.23 -5.09
N GLY A 498 -14.37 -4.56 -6.34
CA GLY A 498 -15.27 -4.46 -7.49
C GLY A 498 -15.56 -3.03 -7.99
N ALA A 499 -14.83 -2.00 -7.52
CA ALA A 499 -14.98 -0.62 -8.02
C ALA A 499 -14.75 -0.54 -9.54
N CYS A 500 -13.77 -1.29 -10.05
CA CYS A 500 -13.43 -1.35 -11.47
C CYS A 500 -14.29 -2.31 -12.29
N ARG A 501 -15.48 -2.68 -11.80
CA ARG A 501 -16.36 -3.59 -12.54
C ARG A 501 -16.79 -2.98 -13.87
N VAL A 502 -16.88 -3.85 -14.86
CA VAL A 502 -17.35 -3.61 -16.23
C VAL A 502 -18.14 -4.83 -16.71
N THR A 503 -19.09 -4.65 -17.62
CA THR A 503 -19.74 -5.77 -18.31
C THR A 503 -19.02 -6.07 -19.62
N VAL A 504 -18.57 -7.33 -19.76
CA VAL A 504 -17.94 -7.84 -20.99
C VAL A 504 -18.59 -9.16 -21.37
N GLY A 505 -19.23 -9.21 -22.55
CA GLY A 505 -19.92 -10.40 -23.04
C GLY A 505 -21.09 -10.82 -22.15
N GLY A 506 -21.81 -9.85 -21.58
CA GLY A 506 -22.91 -10.07 -20.65
C GLY A 506 -22.49 -10.56 -19.25
N LYS A 507 -21.19 -10.54 -18.93
CA LYS A 507 -20.67 -10.96 -17.62
C LYS A 507 -19.93 -9.82 -16.92
N THR A 508 -20.14 -9.70 -15.62
CA THR A 508 -19.36 -8.79 -14.77
C THR A 508 -17.89 -9.24 -14.71
N ARG A 509 -16.98 -8.33 -15.04
CA ARG A 509 -15.52 -8.50 -14.95
C ARG A 509 -14.94 -7.33 -14.17
N PHE A 510 -13.80 -7.55 -13.53
CA PHE A 510 -13.05 -6.51 -12.81
C PHE A 510 -11.84 -6.10 -13.65
N ALA A 511 -11.79 -4.86 -14.11
CA ALA A 511 -10.75 -4.39 -15.01
C ALA A 511 -9.33 -4.53 -14.43
N CYS A 512 -9.16 -4.30 -13.12
CA CYS A 512 -7.85 -4.43 -12.46
C CYS A 512 -7.30 -5.86 -12.39
N TYR A 513 -8.17 -6.87 -12.50
CA TYR A 513 -7.81 -8.28 -12.29
C TYR A 513 -7.93 -9.10 -13.58
N HIS A 514 -9.01 -8.90 -14.34
CA HIS A 514 -9.28 -9.60 -15.58
C HIS A 514 -8.78 -8.85 -16.83
N GLY A 515 -8.53 -7.54 -16.71
CA GLY A 515 -8.07 -6.66 -17.79
C GLY A 515 -6.70 -6.05 -17.45
N PRO A 516 -6.43 -4.77 -17.81
CA PRO A 516 -7.40 -3.78 -18.27
C PRO A 516 -7.82 -3.96 -19.74
N ASP A 517 -7.09 -4.80 -20.49
CA ASP A 517 -7.39 -5.13 -21.88
C ASP A 517 -8.58 -6.09 -21.99
N PHE A 518 -9.59 -5.72 -22.76
CA PHE A 518 -10.74 -6.58 -23.08
C PHE A 518 -11.03 -6.59 -24.57
N ASN A 519 -11.71 -7.65 -25.03
CA ASN A 519 -12.22 -7.72 -26.39
C ASN A 519 -13.20 -6.56 -26.62
N ALA A 520 -12.84 -5.67 -27.54
CA ALA A 520 -13.54 -4.42 -27.81
C ALA A 520 -14.99 -4.62 -28.23
N HIS A 521 -15.31 -5.72 -28.92
CA HIS A 521 -16.66 -6.01 -29.43
C HIS A 521 -17.61 -6.53 -28.33
N GLN A 522 -17.10 -6.81 -27.14
CA GLN A 522 -17.89 -7.39 -26.05
C GLN A 522 -18.13 -6.42 -24.89
N VAL A 523 -17.52 -5.23 -24.90
CA VAL A 523 -17.59 -4.25 -23.81
C VAL A 523 -18.90 -3.45 -23.86
N ASP A 524 -19.58 -3.35 -22.71
CA ASP A 524 -20.64 -2.34 -22.53
C ASP A 524 -20.03 -0.95 -22.25
N PHE A 525 -19.76 -0.21 -23.33
CA PHE A 525 -19.21 1.14 -23.24
C PHE A 525 -20.16 2.13 -22.58
N ASN A 526 -21.48 1.93 -22.69
CA ASN A 526 -22.47 2.83 -22.11
C ASN A 526 -22.49 2.72 -20.58
N GLU A 527 -22.41 1.49 -20.06
CA GLU A 527 -22.21 1.26 -18.63
C GLU A 527 -20.93 1.95 -18.14
N LEU A 528 -19.79 1.71 -18.81
CA LEU A 528 -18.50 2.27 -18.42
C LEU A 528 -18.55 3.81 -18.35
N MET A 529 -19.09 4.47 -19.37
CA MET A 529 -19.22 5.94 -19.39
C MET A 529 -20.10 6.47 -18.24
N LYS A 530 -21.23 5.81 -17.95
CA LYS A 530 -22.09 6.19 -16.80
C LYS A 530 -21.34 6.03 -15.48
N ARG A 531 -20.56 4.97 -15.33
CA ARG A 531 -19.78 4.71 -14.11
C ARG A 531 -18.68 5.76 -13.91
N GLN A 532 -18.01 6.21 -14.98
CA GLN A 532 -16.99 7.27 -14.90
C GLN A 532 -17.55 8.62 -14.42
N GLN A 533 -18.86 8.85 -14.56
CA GLN A 533 -19.49 10.10 -14.12
C GLN A 533 -19.97 10.07 -12.65
N MET A 534 -19.76 8.95 -11.94
CA MET A 534 -20.35 8.72 -10.62
C MET A 534 -19.89 9.72 -9.54
N PHE A 535 -18.65 10.23 -9.63
CA PHE A 535 -18.03 11.07 -8.59
C PHE A 535 -17.67 12.48 -9.05
N VAL A 536 -18.19 12.94 -10.19
CA VAL A 536 -17.84 14.24 -10.78
C VAL A 536 -18.08 15.41 -9.82
N GLU A 537 -19.12 15.35 -8.99
CA GLU A 537 -19.39 16.41 -8.01
C GLU A 537 -18.38 16.40 -6.85
N GLN A 538 -18.03 15.22 -6.34
CA GLN A 538 -17.01 15.06 -5.30
C GLN A 538 -15.62 15.47 -5.82
N GLU A 539 -15.29 15.11 -7.07
CA GLU A 539 -14.04 15.51 -7.75
C GLU A 539 -13.93 17.04 -7.84
N LYS A 540 -15.02 17.74 -8.19
CA LYS A 540 -15.06 19.21 -8.22
C LYS A 540 -14.84 19.82 -6.84
N ILE A 541 -15.52 19.31 -5.81
CA ILE A 541 -15.39 19.80 -4.43
C ILE A 541 -13.94 19.62 -3.96
N ALA A 542 -13.36 18.43 -4.17
CA ALA A 542 -11.99 18.14 -3.79
C ALA A 542 -10.98 19.05 -4.51
N PHE A 543 -11.17 19.28 -5.81
CA PHE A 543 -10.29 20.15 -6.58
C PHE A 543 -10.40 21.63 -6.15
N GLN A 544 -11.60 22.11 -5.86
CA GLN A 544 -11.80 23.47 -5.34
C GLN A 544 -11.18 23.65 -3.95
N ALA A 545 -11.25 22.64 -3.09
CA ALA A 545 -10.64 22.68 -1.76
C ALA A 545 -9.11 22.78 -1.83
N MET A 546 -8.48 22.17 -2.84
CA MET A 546 -7.02 22.25 -3.07
C MET A 546 -6.56 23.65 -3.50
N GLN A 547 -7.44 24.45 -4.12
CA GLN A 547 -7.09 25.79 -4.64
C GLN A 547 -7.23 26.91 -3.60
N ARG A 548 -7.83 26.63 -2.44
CA ARG A 548 -7.97 27.56 -1.32
C ARG A 548 -6.78 27.41 -0.40
#